data_AF-A0A661SSU3-F1
#
_entry.id   AF-A0A661SSU3-F1
#
_cell.length_a   1.000
_cell.length_b   1.000
_cell.length_c   1.000
_cell.angle_alpha   90.00
_cell.angle_beta   90.00
_cell.angle_gamma   90.00
#
_symmetry.space_group_name_H-M   'P 1'
#
loop_
_entity.id
_entity.type
_entity.pdbx_description
1 polymer ?
#
loop_
_entity_poly.entity_id
_entity_poly.type
_entity_poly.pdbx_seq_one_letter_code
_entity_poly.pdbx_strand_id
1 'polypeptide(L)'
;MKQPIQTLLTYAASEPFDYFVFLFDLHHAHFFAEYGFENLYWLPGLCVTPYSPPFNRHRKKEIVFVGQVGKFHPMRQRMIMGMQKKEYPLRILQCPHSESAYHYNKAQITFNCSLNGDLNLRIFEVLAAGGFLVTDRLSPQSGLEQLFQDKHHLACYDSMDDLFAKLDYYLAHPDEAIQCAEQGCKEYYRRFTPDLMTDRLWDIVFNGKSDLRLNFDKDLQSVSRESVLARVGLYEFFQELHRHQERVSALFFPGTDQRLIRDISCLPRFYVRIAGTSEFSSRMLFRTADGKNWDMLVAPGSALTGQNVKGLADNASLFQYLVIPDANSEMSGIQSLFTYGFTQTVAGQPVFIFNNARSEH
;
A
#
# COMPACT_ATOMS: atom_id res chain seq x y z
N MET A 1 13.12 1.75 -12.78
CA MET A 1 12.33 1.66 -11.53
C MET A 1 12.61 0.30 -10.90
N LYS A 2 12.53 0.14 -9.57
CA LYS A 2 12.60 -1.21 -8.97
C LYS A 2 11.35 -1.99 -9.39
N GLN A 3 11.47 -3.30 -9.60
CA GLN A 3 10.37 -4.18 -10.03
C GLN A 3 10.14 -5.32 -9.01
N PRO A 4 9.88 -5.00 -7.73
CA PRO A 4 9.89 -5.99 -6.65
C PRO A 4 8.88 -7.12 -6.82
N ILE A 5 7.65 -6.81 -7.26
CA ILE A 5 6.56 -7.79 -7.42
C ILE A 5 6.78 -8.60 -8.69
N GLN A 6 7.13 -7.97 -9.81
CA GLN A 6 7.45 -8.70 -11.05
C GLN A 6 8.62 -9.68 -10.83
N THR A 7 9.67 -9.24 -10.12
CA THR A 7 10.83 -10.08 -9.77
C THR A 7 10.38 -11.27 -8.92
N LEU A 8 9.53 -11.04 -7.92
CA LEU A 8 9.06 -12.10 -7.03
C LEU A 8 8.16 -13.11 -7.76
N LEU A 9 7.25 -12.67 -8.63
CA LEU A 9 6.41 -13.56 -9.44
C LEU A 9 7.26 -14.41 -10.41
N THR A 10 8.26 -13.80 -11.04
CA THR A 10 9.16 -14.51 -11.97
C THR A 10 10.01 -15.53 -11.23
N TYR A 11 10.55 -15.17 -10.07
CA TYR A 11 11.31 -16.09 -9.21
C TYR A 11 10.43 -17.25 -8.70
N ALA A 12 9.22 -16.95 -8.25
CA ALA A 12 8.25 -17.95 -7.83
C ALA A 12 7.94 -18.98 -8.94
N ALA A 13 7.99 -18.58 -10.21
CA ALA A 13 7.76 -19.45 -11.35
C ALA A 13 9.02 -20.15 -11.89
N SER A 14 10.22 -19.71 -11.50
CA SER A 14 11.46 -20.38 -11.88
C SER A 14 11.80 -21.58 -11.00
N GLU A 15 11.11 -21.72 -9.86
CA GLU A 15 11.36 -22.76 -8.86
C GLU A 15 10.11 -23.63 -8.65
N PRO A 16 10.27 -24.90 -8.28
CA PRO A 16 9.16 -25.83 -8.07
C PRO A 16 8.54 -25.69 -6.68
N PHE A 17 8.07 -24.49 -6.31
CA PHE A 17 7.41 -24.27 -5.03
C PHE A 17 6.00 -24.87 -5.00
N ASP A 18 5.71 -25.69 -3.98
CA ASP A 18 4.39 -26.31 -3.80
C ASP A 18 3.38 -25.40 -3.05
N TYR A 19 3.89 -24.48 -2.22
CA TYR A 19 3.11 -23.64 -1.31
C TYR A 19 3.64 -22.20 -1.31
N PHE A 20 2.72 -21.23 -1.32
CA PHE A 20 3.04 -19.81 -1.20
C PHE A 20 2.38 -19.23 0.05
N VAL A 21 3.19 -18.80 1.01
CA VAL A 21 2.71 -18.29 2.30
C VAL A 21 3.03 -16.80 2.44
N PHE A 22 1.99 -15.98 2.50
CA PHE A 22 2.08 -14.54 2.74
C PHE A 22 2.19 -14.28 4.24
N LEU A 23 3.31 -13.69 4.67
CA LEU A 23 3.69 -13.58 6.09
C LEU A 23 3.20 -12.30 6.78
N PHE A 24 2.83 -11.30 5.99
CA PHE A 24 2.37 -10.02 6.49
C PHE A 24 1.24 -9.52 5.61
N ASP A 25 1.55 -8.85 4.51
CA ASP A 25 0.55 -8.23 3.67
C ASP A 25 -0.15 -9.22 2.74
N LEU A 26 -1.48 -9.13 2.70
CA LEU A 26 -2.35 -9.89 1.80
C LEU A 26 -2.56 -9.17 0.46
N HIS A 27 -2.26 -7.86 0.38
CA HIS A 27 -2.73 -7.01 -0.71
C HIS A 27 -2.26 -7.43 -2.11
N HIS A 28 -1.16 -8.19 -2.23
CA HIS A 28 -0.57 -8.66 -3.50
C HIS A 28 -0.86 -10.12 -3.80
N ALA A 29 -1.52 -10.85 -2.91
CA ALA A 29 -1.77 -12.27 -3.10
C ALA A 29 -2.61 -12.58 -4.36
N HIS A 30 -3.48 -11.66 -4.76
CA HIS A 30 -4.26 -11.77 -5.99
C HIS A 30 -3.37 -11.81 -7.25
N PHE A 31 -2.23 -11.11 -7.28
CA PHE A 31 -1.30 -11.17 -8.41
C PHE A 31 -0.72 -12.58 -8.56
N PHE A 32 -0.47 -13.29 -7.46
CA PHE A 32 0.01 -14.67 -7.51
C PHE A 32 -1.07 -15.61 -8.05
N ALA A 33 -2.32 -15.42 -7.61
CA ALA A 33 -3.46 -16.19 -8.12
C ALA A 33 -3.65 -15.98 -9.63
N GLU A 34 -3.61 -14.74 -10.09
CA GLU A 34 -3.72 -14.37 -11.51
C GLU A 34 -2.54 -14.86 -12.35
N TYR A 35 -1.35 -14.95 -11.76
CA TYR A 35 -0.17 -15.52 -12.41
C TYR A 35 -0.26 -17.05 -12.59
N GLY A 36 -1.25 -17.68 -11.95
CA GLY A 36 -1.53 -19.11 -12.02
C GLY A 36 -0.91 -19.93 -10.89
N PHE A 37 -0.49 -19.30 -9.79
CA PHE A 37 -0.06 -20.05 -8.61
C PHE A 37 -1.26 -20.57 -7.84
N GLU A 38 -1.15 -21.81 -7.39
CA GLU A 38 -2.09 -22.46 -6.49
C GLU A 38 -1.55 -22.46 -5.06
N ASN A 39 -2.32 -23.00 -4.11
CA ASN A 39 -1.84 -23.18 -2.73
C ASN A 39 -1.32 -21.89 -2.09
N LEU A 40 -2.13 -20.82 -2.21
CA LEU A 40 -1.86 -19.52 -1.61
C LEU A 40 -2.45 -19.47 -0.20
N TYR A 41 -1.63 -19.11 0.79
CA TYR A 41 -2.02 -19.06 2.20
C TYR A 41 -1.60 -17.75 2.84
N TRP A 42 -2.38 -17.24 3.76
CA TRP A 42 -2.02 -16.07 4.55
C TRP A 42 -1.81 -16.45 6.01
N LEU A 43 -0.56 -16.32 6.47
CA LEU A 43 -0.18 -16.63 7.84
C LEU A 43 0.51 -15.43 8.48
N PRO A 44 -0.25 -14.35 8.75
CA PRO A 44 0.31 -13.13 9.30
C PRO A 44 0.86 -13.38 10.70
N GLY A 45 2.08 -12.93 10.95
CA GLY A 45 2.71 -13.02 12.27
C GLY A 45 3.55 -14.29 12.50
N LEU A 46 3.72 -15.16 11.49
CA LEU A 46 4.56 -16.37 11.59
C LEU A 46 5.98 -16.08 12.11
N CYS A 47 6.59 -15.00 11.62
CA CYS A 47 7.97 -14.64 11.97
C CYS A 47 8.07 -13.72 13.20
N VAL A 48 7.00 -13.58 13.98
CA VAL A 48 7.03 -12.73 15.18
C VAL A 48 7.63 -13.53 16.33
N THR A 49 8.73 -13.03 16.87
CA THR A 49 9.25 -13.50 18.17
C THR A 49 8.74 -12.56 19.25
N PRO A 50 7.73 -12.94 20.05
CA PRO A 50 7.18 -12.06 21.06
C PRO A 50 8.18 -11.87 22.21
N TYR A 51 8.33 -10.62 22.63
CA TYR A 51 8.98 -10.27 23.88
C TYR A 51 7.92 -9.71 24.81
N SER A 52 7.72 -10.37 25.95
CA SER A 52 6.57 -10.17 26.84
C SER A 52 7.00 -9.54 28.17
N PRO A 53 7.36 -8.24 28.20
CA PRO A 53 7.58 -7.58 29.49
C PRO A 53 6.27 -7.59 30.30
N PRO A 54 6.34 -7.60 31.65
CA PRO A 54 5.15 -7.45 32.49
C PRO A 54 4.32 -6.26 32.04
N PHE A 55 3.00 -6.43 31.92
CA PHE A 55 2.13 -5.39 31.40
C PHE A 55 2.20 -4.13 32.27
N ASN A 56 2.60 -3.01 31.68
CA ASN A 56 2.78 -1.76 32.40
C ASN A 56 1.54 -0.86 32.32
N ARG A 57 0.91 -0.63 33.48
CA ARG A 57 -0.22 0.30 33.65
C ARG A 57 0.20 1.75 33.91
N HIS A 58 1.48 2.00 34.23
CA HIS A 58 2.01 3.34 34.49
C HIS A 58 2.99 3.73 33.38
N ARG A 59 2.45 4.37 32.34
CA ARG A 59 3.20 4.71 31.13
C ARG A 59 3.76 6.12 31.19
N LYS A 60 4.91 6.32 30.54
CA LYS A 60 5.48 7.65 30.34
C LYS A 60 4.66 8.37 29.27
N LYS A 61 4.36 9.65 29.50
CA LYS A 61 3.75 10.55 28.51
C LYS A 61 4.73 10.85 27.38
N GLU A 62 4.93 9.86 26.53
CA GLU A 62 5.91 9.79 25.45
C GLU A 62 5.24 9.07 24.26
N ILE A 63 5.57 9.51 23.04
CA ILE A 63 5.28 8.81 21.80
C ILE A 63 6.59 8.18 21.33
N VAL A 64 6.60 6.87 21.11
CA VAL A 64 7.79 6.17 20.58
C VAL A 64 7.59 5.77 19.14
N PHE A 65 8.62 5.96 18.33
CA PHE A 65 8.76 5.37 17.00
C PHE A 65 10.08 4.60 16.94
N VAL A 66 10.01 3.32 16.61
CA VAL A 66 11.21 2.49 16.38
C VAL A 66 11.34 2.22 14.89
N GLY A 67 12.43 2.60 14.24
CA GLY A 67 12.66 2.27 12.84
C GLY A 67 13.43 3.35 12.08
N GLN A 68 13.56 3.11 10.78
CA GLN A 68 14.35 3.97 9.90
C GLN A 68 13.55 5.20 9.44
N VAL A 69 14.18 6.37 9.48
CA VAL A 69 13.63 7.65 8.99
C VAL A 69 14.46 8.14 7.79
N GLY A 70 14.84 7.21 6.91
CA GLY A 70 15.69 7.48 5.76
C GLY A 70 14.92 7.88 4.49
N LYS A 71 15.66 8.23 3.44
CA LYS A 71 15.15 8.67 2.12
C LYS A 71 14.15 7.73 1.44
N PHE A 72 14.11 6.45 1.85
CA PHE A 72 13.17 5.46 1.32
C PHE A 72 11.77 5.56 1.95
N HIS A 73 11.61 6.35 3.01
CA HIS A 73 10.35 6.50 3.76
C HIS A 73 9.91 7.97 3.86
N PRO A 74 9.70 8.67 2.73
CA PRO A 74 9.42 10.11 2.74
C PRO A 74 8.11 10.45 3.47
N MET A 75 7.08 9.59 3.40
CA MET A 75 5.84 9.82 4.16
C MET A 75 6.07 9.77 5.67
N ARG A 76 6.78 8.75 6.15
CA ARG A 76 7.18 8.64 7.56
C ARG A 76 8.01 9.84 8.01
N GLN A 77 8.94 10.30 7.17
CA GLN A 77 9.74 11.49 7.44
C GLN A 77 8.86 12.73 7.59
N ARG A 78 7.87 12.93 6.71
CA ARG A 78 6.90 14.02 6.83
C ARG A 78 6.11 13.95 8.13
N MET A 79 5.58 12.79 8.50
CA MET A 79 4.81 12.62 9.74
C MET A 79 5.66 12.91 10.99
N ILE A 80 6.90 12.41 11.02
CA ILE A 80 7.85 12.67 12.11
C ILE A 80 8.20 14.16 12.21
N MET A 81 8.50 14.81 11.09
CA MET A 81 8.78 16.25 11.07
C MET A 81 7.58 17.07 11.53
N GLY A 82 6.37 16.68 11.10
CA GLY A 82 5.12 17.29 11.57
C GLY A 82 4.93 17.17 13.08
N MET A 83 5.22 15.99 13.65
CA MET A 83 5.18 15.78 15.09
C MET A 83 6.23 16.61 15.84
N GLN A 84 7.46 16.70 15.33
CA GLN A 84 8.53 17.52 15.91
C GLN A 84 8.19 19.01 15.89
N LYS A 85 7.64 19.51 14.77
CA LYS A 85 7.21 20.91 14.64
C LYS A 85 6.11 21.30 15.62
N LYS A 86 5.24 20.35 15.97
CA LYS A 86 4.20 20.51 16.99
C LYS A 86 4.68 20.22 18.42
N GLU A 87 5.97 19.95 18.61
CA GLU A 87 6.59 19.71 19.91
C GLU A 87 5.98 18.54 20.70
N TYR A 88 5.47 17.52 19.99
CA TYR A 88 5.06 16.29 20.65
C TYR A 88 6.25 15.64 21.39
N PRO A 89 6.01 14.91 22.51
CA PRO A 89 7.05 14.19 23.25
C PRO A 89 7.48 12.92 22.48
N LEU A 90 8.01 13.10 21.28
CA LEU A 90 8.38 12.05 20.33
C LEU A 90 9.80 11.58 20.58
N ARG A 91 9.97 10.27 20.74
CA ARG A 91 11.26 9.59 20.80
C ARG A 91 11.43 8.62 19.63
N ILE A 92 12.48 8.86 18.84
CA ILE A 92 12.82 8.04 17.66
C ILE A 92 13.98 7.11 18.04
N LEU A 93 13.85 5.83 17.73
CA LEU A 93 14.78 4.79 18.13
C LEU A 93 15.12 3.86 16.97
N GLN A 94 16.33 3.30 16.98
CA GLN A 94 16.71 2.13 16.20
C GLN A 94 17.44 1.19 17.15
N CYS A 95 16.77 0.13 17.57
CA CYS A 95 17.29 -0.84 18.52
C CYS A 95 16.83 -2.25 18.15
N PRO A 96 17.46 -3.32 18.68
CA PRO A 96 17.02 -4.69 18.46
C PRO A 96 15.56 -4.91 18.90
N HIS A 97 14.91 -5.93 18.33
CA HIS A 97 13.51 -6.27 18.64
C HIS A 97 13.27 -6.48 20.14
N SER A 98 14.22 -7.12 20.84
CA SER A 98 14.14 -7.37 22.28
C SER A 98 14.09 -6.08 23.10
N GLU A 99 14.87 -5.07 22.74
CA GLU A 99 14.88 -3.77 23.41
C GLU A 99 13.62 -2.95 23.05
N SER A 100 13.20 -3.05 21.79
CA SER A 100 12.03 -2.35 21.25
C SER A 100 10.76 -2.65 22.05
N ALA A 101 10.55 -3.90 22.46
CA ALA A 101 9.40 -4.31 23.27
C ALA A 101 9.28 -3.54 24.60
N TYR A 102 10.40 -3.26 25.26
CA TYR A 102 10.40 -2.46 26.50
C TYR A 102 9.98 -1.02 26.24
N HIS A 103 10.34 -0.44 25.08
CA HIS A 103 9.91 0.90 24.71
C HIS A 103 8.42 0.96 24.40
N TYR A 104 7.89 -0.02 23.66
CA TYR A 104 6.46 -0.12 23.35
C TYR A 104 5.60 -0.21 24.62
N ASN A 105 6.05 -1.01 25.59
CA ASN A 105 5.35 -1.23 26.85
C ASN A 105 5.43 -0.02 27.82
N LYS A 106 6.50 0.79 27.73
CA LYS A 106 6.70 1.95 28.62
C LYS A 106 6.06 3.24 28.12
N ALA A 107 5.96 3.41 26.80
CA ALA A 107 5.40 4.61 26.21
C ALA A 107 3.88 4.62 26.25
N GLN A 108 3.28 5.80 26.37
CA GLN A 108 1.83 5.95 26.31
C GLN A 108 1.30 5.64 24.91
N ILE A 109 2.04 6.03 23.86
CA ILE A 109 1.69 5.77 22.46
C ILE A 109 2.91 5.22 21.73
N THR A 110 2.71 4.15 20.96
CA THR A 110 3.65 3.71 19.92
C THR A 110 3.10 4.08 18.55
N PHE A 111 3.89 4.82 17.78
CA PHE A 111 3.54 5.22 16.42
C PHE A 111 4.05 4.21 15.40
N ASN A 112 3.20 3.86 14.43
CA ASN A 112 3.55 3.10 13.23
C ASN A 112 3.06 3.83 11.98
N CYS A 113 3.83 3.73 10.90
CA CYS A 113 3.47 4.22 9.58
C CYS A 113 3.97 3.20 8.55
N SER A 114 3.02 2.62 7.83
CA SER A 114 3.26 1.68 6.74
C SER A 114 4.12 2.29 5.63
N LEU A 115 4.75 1.43 4.85
CA LEU A 115 5.30 1.75 3.55
C LEU A 115 4.33 1.25 2.49
N ASN A 116 3.65 2.17 1.81
CA ASN A 116 2.70 1.85 0.75
C ASN A 116 1.44 1.08 1.20
N GLY A 117 0.97 1.31 2.43
CA GLY A 117 -0.25 0.66 2.92
C GLY A 117 -0.05 -0.78 3.35
N ASP A 118 1.20 -1.16 3.65
CA ASP A 118 1.54 -2.52 4.01
C ASP A 118 1.14 -2.88 5.45
N LEU A 119 0.55 -4.08 5.61
CA LEU A 119 0.46 -4.70 6.93
C LEU A 119 1.86 -5.16 7.30
N ASN A 120 2.50 -4.47 8.25
CA ASN A 120 3.88 -4.74 8.61
C ASN A 120 4.03 -5.42 9.98
N LEU A 121 5.24 -5.94 10.23
CA LEU A 121 5.58 -6.67 11.46
C LEU A 121 5.34 -5.85 12.74
N ARG A 122 5.44 -4.52 12.68
CA ARG A 122 5.34 -3.66 13.87
C ARG A 122 4.01 -3.81 14.59
N ILE A 123 2.96 -4.06 13.84
CA ILE A 123 1.62 -4.24 14.41
C ILE A 123 1.64 -5.38 15.42
N PHE A 124 2.22 -6.52 15.05
CA PHE A 124 2.33 -7.69 15.92
C PHE A 124 3.27 -7.46 17.10
N GLU A 125 4.44 -6.85 16.87
CA GLU A 125 5.45 -6.61 17.91
C GLU A 125 4.93 -5.73 19.04
N VAL A 126 4.23 -4.65 18.69
CA VAL A 126 3.71 -3.68 19.67
C VAL A 126 2.61 -4.33 20.50
N LEU A 127 1.69 -5.03 19.84
CA LEU A 127 0.60 -5.72 20.53
C LEU A 127 1.13 -6.82 21.43
N ALA A 128 2.08 -7.64 20.95
CA ALA A 128 2.73 -8.69 21.75
C ALA A 128 3.44 -8.15 23.00
N ALA A 129 4.05 -6.96 22.89
CA ALA A 129 4.73 -6.28 23.99
C ALA A 129 3.76 -5.57 24.95
N GLY A 130 2.46 -5.53 24.65
CA GLY A 130 1.47 -4.79 25.43
C GLY A 130 1.53 -3.28 25.25
N GLY A 131 2.11 -2.79 24.15
CA GLY A 131 2.12 -1.37 23.80
C GLY A 131 0.78 -0.91 23.21
N PHE A 132 0.47 0.38 23.36
CA PHE A 132 -0.67 0.99 22.65
C PHE A 132 -0.22 1.45 21.26
N LEU A 133 -0.84 0.94 20.21
CA LEU A 133 -0.45 1.21 18.82
C LEU A 133 -1.38 2.24 18.17
N VAL A 134 -0.79 3.29 17.60
CA VAL A 134 -1.43 4.19 16.64
C VAL A 134 -0.78 3.96 15.28
N THR A 135 -1.55 3.52 14.30
CA THR A 135 -1.08 3.13 12.95
C THR A 135 -1.97 3.72 11.86
N ASP A 136 -1.48 3.85 10.64
CA ASP A 136 -2.30 4.30 9.53
C ASP A 136 -3.43 3.30 9.24
N ARG A 137 -4.57 3.82 8.74
CA ARG A 137 -5.65 2.98 8.20
C ARG A 137 -5.16 2.36 6.89
N LEU A 138 -5.19 1.03 6.86
CA LEU A 138 -4.82 0.25 5.67
C LEU A 138 -6.07 -0.05 4.83
N SER A 139 -5.84 -0.39 3.56
CA SER A 139 -6.91 -0.91 2.72
C SER A 139 -7.45 -2.24 3.30
N PRO A 140 -8.75 -2.56 3.09
CA PRO A 140 -9.30 -3.86 3.49
C PRO A 140 -8.53 -5.05 2.92
N GLN A 141 -7.91 -4.88 1.75
CA GLN A 141 -7.09 -5.89 1.09
C GLN A 141 -5.76 -6.16 1.79
N SER A 142 -5.25 -5.23 2.61
CA SER A 142 -4.07 -5.47 3.44
C SER A 142 -4.36 -6.40 4.63
N GLY A 143 -5.63 -6.60 4.96
CA GLY A 143 -6.08 -7.58 5.96
C GLY A 143 -6.09 -7.10 7.41
N LEU A 144 -5.69 -5.86 7.72
CA LEU A 144 -5.62 -5.35 9.10
C LEU A 144 -6.93 -5.55 9.87
N GLU A 145 -8.06 -5.18 9.27
CA GLU A 145 -9.38 -5.27 9.90
C GLU A 145 -9.89 -6.72 10.07
N GLN A 146 -9.27 -7.70 9.39
CA GLN A 146 -9.53 -9.13 9.60
C GLN A 146 -8.79 -9.68 10.84
N LEU A 147 -7.77 -8.95 11.31
CA LEU A 147 -6.92 -9.36 12.43
C LEU A 147 -7.22 -8.56 13.69
N PHE A 148 -7.39 -7.25 13.56
CA PHE A 148 -7.52 -6.34 14.70
C PHE A 148 -8.60 -5.29 14.47
N GLN A 149 -9.25 -4.87 15.56
CA GLN A 149 -10.34 -3.92 15.52
C GLN A 149 -9.86 -2.52 15.94
N ASP A 150 -10.16 -1.53 15.10
CA ASP A 150 -9.89 -0.11 15.39
C ASP A 150 -10.62 0.34 16.66
N LYS A 151 -9.94 1.17 17.47
CA LYS A 151 -10.34 1.67 18.80
C LYS A 151 -10.57 0.59 19.86
N HIS A 152 -10.25 -0.67 19.56
CA HIS A 152 -10.35 -1.77 20.52
C HIS A 152 -9.02 -2.47 20.76
N HIS A 153 -8.29 -2.84 19.71
CA HIS A 153 -6.97 -3.48 19.80
C HIS A 153 -5.82 -2.50 19.49
N LEU A 154 -6.09 -1.52 18.65
CA LEU A 154 -5.18 -0.46 18.19
C LEU A 154 -6.02 0.75 17.76
N ALA A 155 -5.38 1.86 17.43
CA ALA A 155 -6.06 3.01 16.82
C ALA A 155 -5.53 3.30 15.42
N CYS A 156 -6.44 3.46 14.47
CA CYS A 156 -6.12 3.86 13.10
C CYS A 156 -6.22 5.38 12.92
N TYR A 157 -5.38 5.93 12.03
CA TYR A 157 -5.49 7.30 11.52
C TYR A 157 -5.57 7.34 10.00
N ASP A 158 -6.34 8.28 9.44
CA ASP A 158 -6.61 8.39 8.00
C ASP A 158 -5.74 9.45 7.29
N SER A 159 -5.23 10.43 8.04
CA SER A 159 -4.44 11.55 7.52
C SER A 159 -3.46 12.08 8.56
N MET A 160 -2.61 13.06 8.19
CA MET A 160 -1.72 13.72 9.14
C MET A 160 -2.51 14.52 10.21
N ASP A 161 -3.60 15.18 9.82
CA ASP A 161 -4.45 15.92 10.75
C ASP A 161 -5.17 14.97 11.72
N ASP A 162 -5.69 13.85 11.22
CA ASP A 162 -6.30 12.82 12.07
C ASP A 162 -5.25 12.17 12.98
N LEU A 163 -4.04 11.90 12.50
CA LEU A 163 -2.93 11.46 13.35
C LEU A 163 -2.72 12.42 14.52
N PHE A 164 -2.60 13.72 14.28
CA PHE A 164 -2.44 14.70 15.37
C PHE A 164 -3.63 14.69 16.33
N ALA A 165 -4.86 14.62 15.81
CA ALA A 165 -6.05 14.50 16.65
C ALA A 165 -6.02 13.25 17.53
N LYS A 166 -5.58 12.09 17.00
CA LYS A 166 -5.39 10.85 17.79
C LYS A 166 -4.30 11.00 18.83
N LEU A 167 -3.16 11.61 18.48
CA LEU A 167 -2.07 11.83 19.42
C LEU A 167 -2.51 12.73 20.58
N ASP A 168 -3.19 13.84 20.28
CA ASP A 168 -3.73 14.75 21.31
C ASP A 168 -4.73 14.03 22.20
N TYR A 169 -5.67 13.29 21.60
CA TYR A 169 -6.68 12.53 22.33
C TYR A 169 -6.04 11.51 23.27
N TYR A 170 -5.21 10.61 22.77
CA TYR A 170 -4.67 9.52 23.59
C TYR A 170 -3.58 10.00 24.56
N LEU A 171 -2.92 11.14 24.33
CA LEU A 171 -2.05 11.79 25.32
C LEU A 171 -2.84 12.37 26.50
N ALA A 172 -4.09 12.81 26.26
CA ALA A 172 -5.01 13.30 27.28
C ALA A 172 -5.80 12.17 27.98
N HIS A 173 -5.96 11.01 27.34
CA HIS A 173 -6.74 9.86 27.84
C HIS A 173 -5.85 8.60 28.00
N PRO A 174 -4.90 8.59 28.96
CA PRO A 174 -3.98 7.46 29.14
C PRO A 174 -4.70 6.15 29.49
N ASP A 175 -5.81 6.20 30.22
CA ASP A 175 -6.54 5.00 30.63
C ASP A 175 -7.17 4.28 29.43
N GLU A 176 -7.70 5.02 28.45
CA GLU A 176 -8.21 4.46 27.19
C GLU A 176 -7.10 3.84 26.35
N ALA A 177 -5.92 4.49 26.29
CA ALA A 177 -4.74 3.94 25.62
C ALA A 177 -4.28 2.62 26.28
N ILE A 178 -4.29 2.56 27.62
CA ILE A 178 -3.95 1.35 28.38
C ILE A 178 -4.98 0.24 28.12
N GLN A 179 -6.28 0.56 28.14
CA GLN A 179 -7.34 -0.40 27.88
C GLN A 179 -7.20 -1.00 26.49
N CYS A 180 -6.98 -0.17 25.46
CA CYS A 180 -6.80 -0.62 24.09
C CYS A 180 -5.56 -1.52 23.95
N ALA A 181 -4.43 -1.13 24.56
CA ALA A 181 -3.22 -1.96 24.57
C ALA A 181 -3.41 -3.32 25.26
N GLU A 182 -4.17 -3.35 26.37
CA GLU A 182 -4.48 -4.60 27.07
C GLU A 182 -5.29 -5.55 26.18
N GLN A 183 -6.30 -5.03 25.48
CA GLN A 183 -7.12 -5.83 24.57
C GLN A 183 -6.35 -6.30 23.33
N GLY A 184 -5.55 -5.41 22.72
CA GLY A 184 -4.71 -5.78 21.58
C GLY A 184 -3.66 -6.83 21.94
N CYS A 185 -3.08 -6.76 23.13
CA CYS A 185 -2.17 -7.77 23.66
C CYS A 185 -2.87 -9.12 23.86
N LYS A 186 -4.05 -9.13 24.48
CA LYS A 186 -4.87 -10.34 24.64
C LYS A 186 -5.20 -10.98 23.29
N GLU A 187 -5.61 -10.19 22.30
CA GLU A 187 -5.91 -10.70 20.96
C GLU A 187 -4.67 -11.28 20.28
N TYR A 188 -3.50 -10.66 20.47
CA TYR A 188 -2.23 -11.21 19.97
C TYR A 188 -1.97 -12.62 20.53
N TYR A 189 -1.94 -12.78 21.86
CA TYR A 189 -1.66 -14.08 22.49
C TYR A 189 -2.76 -15.12 22.26
N ARG A 190 -3.99 -14.69 21.94
CA ARG A 190 -5.06 -15.61 21.56
C ARG A 190 -4.85 -16.25 20.19
N ARG A 191 -4.20 -15.54 19.25
CA ARG A 191 -4.21 -15.92 17.82
C ARG A 191 -2.86 -16.12 17.18
N PHE A 192 -1.79 -15.51 17.69
CA PHE A 192 -0.53 -15.30 16.97
C PHE A 192 0.72 -15.72 17.75
N THR A 193 0.57 -16.53 18.81
CA THR A 193 1.74 -17.08 19.51
C THR A 193 2.59 -17.95 18.57
N PRO A 194 3.92 -18.05 18.77
CA PRO A 194 4.79 -18.87 17.96
C PRO A 194 4.33 -20.32 17.79
N ASP A 195 3.84 -20.96 18.85
CA ASP A 195 3.34 -22.34 18.80
C ASP A 195 2.13 -22.45 17.86
N LEU A 196 1.10 -21.62 18.06
CA LEU A 196 -0.06 -21.56 17.15
C LEU A 196 0.32 -21.28 15.69
N MET A 197 1.31 -20.41 15.44
CA MET A 197 1.77 -20.14 14.07
C MET A 197 2.51 -21.32 13.46
N THR A 198 3.33 -22.00 14.26
CA THR A 198 4.07 -23.20 13.86
C THR A 198 3.11 -24.34 13.54
N ASP A 199 2.10 -24.57 14.39
CA ASP A 199 1.06 -25.57 14.16
C ASP A 199 0.29 -25.30 12.87
N ARG A 200 -0.08 -24.04 12.60
CA ARG A 200 -0.75 -23.65 11.35
C ARG A 200 0.12 -23.86 10.11
N LEU A 201 1.40 -23.50 10.19
CA LEU A 201 2.33 -23.76 9.09
C LEU A 201 2.46 -25.27 8.84
N TRP A 202 2.60 -26.06 9.91
CA TRP A 202 2.67 -27.51 9.83
C TRP A 202 1.42 -28.10 9.18
N ASP A 203 0.25 -27.60 9.57
CA ASP A 203 -1.04 -27.99 9.00
C ASP A 203 -1.16 -27.69 7.50
N ILE A 204 -0.66 -26.53 7.07
CA ILE A 204 -0.63 -26.13 5.66
C ILE A 204 0.27 -27.07 4.86
N VAL A 205 1.50 -27.30 5.33
CA VAL A 205 2.55 -27.97 4.54
C VAL A 205 2.37 -29.50 4.54
N PHE A 206 1.99 -30.10 5.67
CA PHE A 206 2.02 -31.55 5.85
C PHE A 206 0.65 -32.20 5.99
N ASN A 207 -0.36 -31.48 6.50
CA ASN A 207 -1.70 -32.04 6.72
C ASN A 207 -2.72 -31.63 5.64
N GLY A 208 -2.33 -30.77 4.70
CA GLY A 208 -3.16 -30.35 3.58
C GLY A 208 -4.46 -29.65 4.00
N LYS A 209 -4.47 -28.96 5.16
CA LYS A 209 -5.68 -28.29 5.66
C LYS A 209 -6.09 -27.13 4.75
N SER A 210 -7.18 -27.32 4.02
CA SER A 210 -7.66 -26.41 2.97
C SER A 210 -8.41 -25.18 3.49
N ASP A 211 -8.81 -25.16 4.76
CA ASP A 211 -9.58 -24.08 5.37
C ASP A 211 -8.80 -22.76 5.52
N LEU A 212 -7.47 -22.84 5.50
CA LEU A 212 -6.58 -21.67 5.52
C LEU A 212 -6.20 -21.17 4.12
N ARG A 213 -6.61 -21.86 3.06
CA ARG A 213 -6.28 -21.50 1.67
C ARG A 213 -7.05 -20.24 1.27
N LEU A 214 -6.33 -19.30 0.67
CA LEU A 214 -6.93 -18.11 0.07
C LEU A 214 -7.72 -18.50 -1.19
N ASN A 215 -8.95 -18.02 -1.25
CA ASN A 215 -9.84 -18.23 -2.38
C ASN A 215 -9.97 -16.92 -3.17
N PHE A 216 -9.63 -16.99 -4.45
CA PHE A 216 -9.79 -15.91 -5.42
C PHE A 216 -10.78 -16.35 -6.49
N ASP A 217 -11.52 -15.40 -7.07
CA ASP A 217 -12.48 -15.70 -8.14
C ASP A 217 -11.79 -16.42 -9.30
N LYS A 218 -12.41 -17.49 -9.80
CA LYS A 218 -11.83 -18.31 -10.88
C LYS A 218 -11.67 -17.52 -12.19
N ASP A 219 -12.48 -16.49 -12.39
CA ASP A 219 -12.39 -15.59 -13.55
C ASP A 219 -11.07 -14.78 -13.60
N LEU A 220 -10.32 -14.75 -12.49
CA LEU A 220 -8.97 -14.16 -12.43
C LEU A 220 -7.89 -15.05 -13.07
N GLN A 221 -8.16 -16.34 -13.30
CA GLN A 221 -7.15 -17.31 -13.80
C GLN A 221 -7.07 -17.41 -15.33
N SER A 222 -7.94 -16.73 -16.09
CA SER A 222 -7.94 -16.78 -17.56
C SER A 222 -6.97 -15.76 -18.20
N VAL A 223 -6.01 -15.23 -17.44
CA VAL A 223 -5.13 -14.13 -17.84
C VAL A 223 -3.73 -14.68 -18.13
N SER A 224 -3.08 -14.24 -19.21
CA SER A 224 -1.71 -14.67 -19.49
C SER A 224 -0.72 -14.08 -18.49
N ARG A 225 0.36 -14.81 -18.16
CA ARG A 225 1.41 -14.35 -17.24
C ARG A 225 2.04 -13.02 -17.69
N GLU A 226 2.20 -12.83 -19.00
CA GLU A 226 2.73 -11.60 -19.58
C GLU A 226 1.80 -10.41 -19.33
N SER A 227 0.49 -10.62 -19.41
CA SER A 227 -0.51 -9.59 -19.12
C SER A 227 -0.52 -9.23 -17.63
N VAL A 228 -0.37 -10.22 -16.74
CA VAL A 228 -0.22 -9.99 -15.29
C VAL A 228 1.04 -9.17 -14.99
N LEU A 229 2.21 -9.56 -15.51
CA LEU A 229 3.46 -8.83 -15.29
C LEU A 229 3.38 -7.38 -15.75
N ALA A 230 2.78 -7.13 -16.91
CA ALA A 230 2.65 -5.78 -17.43
C ALA A 230 1.72 -4.92 -16.55
N ARG A 231 0.59 -5.48 -16.08
CA ARG A 231 -0.30 -4.80 -15.13
C ARG A 231 0.39 -4.54 -13.79
N VAL A 232 1.16 -5.51 -13.28
CA VAL A 232 1.98 -5.34 -12.07
C VAL A 232 3.01 -4.24 -12.26
N GLY A 233 3.66 -4.13 -13.42
CA GLY A 233 4.59 -3.05 -13.72
C GLY A 233 3.94 -1.67 -13.68
N LEU A 234 2.70 -1.54 -14.17
CA LEU A 234 1.90 -0.33 -14.01
C LEU A 234 1.60 -0.06 -12.52
N TYR A 235 1.18 -1.07 -11.77
CA TYR A 235 0.93 -0.94 -10.34
C TYR A 235 2.19 -0.49 -9.57
N GLU A 236 3.35 -1.07 -9.84
CA GLU A 236 4.64 -0.68 -9.22
C GLU A 236 5.00 0.79 -9.50
N PHE A 237 4.66 1.29 -10.70
CA PHE A 237 4.79 2.70 -11.02
C PHE A 237 3.91 3.59 -10.13
N PHE A 238 2.62 3.26 -9.99
CA PHE A 238 1.73 4.00 -9.08
C PHE A 238 2.15 3.86 -7.61
N GLN A 239 2.67 2.69 -7.22
CA GLN A 239 3.19 2.45 -5.88
C GLN A 239 4.39 3.35 -5.57
N GLU A 240 5.30 3.56 -6.54
CA GLU A 240 6.43 4.49 -6.37
C GLU A 240 5.97 5.96 -6.28
N LEU A 241 4.94 6.36 -7.02
CA LEU A 241 4.34 7.69 -6.86
C LEU A 241 3.70 7.86 -5.49
N HIS A 242 2.89 6.89 -5.07
CA HIS A 242 2.26 6.85 -3.75
C HIS A 242 3.29 6.91 -2.62
N ARG A 243 4.45 6.26 -2.81
CA ARG A 243 5.55 6.26 -1.84
C ARG A 243 6.03 7.68 -1.57
N HIS A 244 6.16 8.53 -2.59
CA HIS A 244 6.73 9.87 -2.47
C HIS A 244 5.70 10.95 -2.19
N GLN A 245 4.53 10.92 -2.83
CA GLN A 245 3.55 11.99 -2.76
C GLN A 245 2.64 11.82 -1.55
N GLU A 246 2.12 12.92 -1.00
CA GLU A 246 1.17 12.89 0.13
C GLU A 246 -0.26 12.54 -0.29
N ARG A 247 -0.59 12.87 -1.53
CA ARG A 247 -1.86 12.58 -2.16
C ARG A 247 -1.55 12.36 -3.62
N VAL A 248 -2.10 11.30 -4.19
CA VAL A 248 -2.07 11.07 -5.63
C VAL A 248 -3.50 10.98 -6.11
N SER A 249 -3.85 11.69 -7.16
CA SER A 249 -5.17 11.59 -7.79
C SER A 249 -5.04 11.26 -9.26
N ALA A 250 -5.76 10.23 -9.71
CA ALA A 250 -5.76 9.82 -11.11
C ALA A 250 -7.18 9.72 -11.67
N LEU A 251 -7.35 10.28 -12.87
CA LEU A 251 -8.55 10.13 -13.68
C LEU A 251 -8.31 9.07 -14.76
N PHE A 252 -9.08 7.98 -14.70
CA PHE A 252 -9.03 6.87 -15.64
C PHE A 252 -10.10 7.04 -16.73
N PHE A 253 -9.70 6.84 -17.97
CA PHE A 253 -10.62 6.95 -19.10
C PHE A 253 -11.45 5.67 -19.25
N PRO A 254 -12.68 5.78 -19.78
CA PRO A 254 -13.45 4.61 -20.20
C PRO A 254 -12.62 3.67 -21.08
N GLY A 255 -12.67 2.39 -20.75
CA GLY A 255 -11.90 1.34 -21.44
C GLY A 255 -10.55 1.02 -20.80
N THR A 256 -10.10 1.75 -19.77
CA THR A 256 -8.97 1.28 -18.95
C THR A 256 -9.33 -0.03 -18.25
N ASP A 257 -8.37 -0.96 -18.22
CA ASP A 257 -8.47 -2.23 -17.49
C ASP A 257 -8.93 -2.01 -16.04
N GLN A 258 -10.11 -2.54 -15.71
CA GLN A 258 -10.71 -2.40 -14.39
C GLN A 258 -9.89 -3.10 -13.30
N ARG A 259 -9.09 -4.12 -13.65
CA ARG A 259 -8.20 -4.80 -12.70
C ARG A 259 -7.13 -3.84 -12.20
N LEU A 260 -6.50 -3.07 -13.09
CA LEU A 260 -5.53 -2.05 -12.71
C LEU A 260 -6.13 -1.01 -11.76
N ILE A 261 -7.35 -0.56 -12.04
CA ILE A 261 -8.08 0.38 -11.18
C ILE A 261 -8.30 -0.24 -9.79
N ARG A 262 -8.69 -1.51 -9.72
CA ARG A 262 -8.87 -2.24 -8.46
C ARG A 262 -7.56 -2.34 -7.68
N ASP A 263 -6.45 -2.66 -8.34
CA ASP A 263 -5.13 -2.78 -7.69
C ASP A 263 -4.72 -1.46 -7.04
N ILE A 264 -4.84 -0.36 -7.79
CA ILE A 264 -4.46 0.99 -7.34
C ILE A 264 -5.37 1.50 -6.23
N SER A 265 -6.65 1.13 -6.26
CA SER A 265 -7.63 1.53 -5.22
C SER A 265 -7.27 0.98 -3.83
N CYS A 266 -6.35 0.00 -3.75
CA CYS A 266 -5.84 -0.51 -2.49
C CYS A 266 -4.71 0.35 -1.90
N LEU A 267 -4.13 1.27 -2.67
CA LEU A 267 -3.13 2.21 -2.15
C LEU A 267 -3.84 3.29 -1.33
N PRO A 268 -3.52 3.44 -0.03
CA PRO A 268 -4.10 4.52 0.76
C PRO A 268 -3.72 5.88 0.14
N ARG A 269 -4.50 6.94 0.36
CA ARG A 269 -4.19 8.29 -0.19
C ARG A 269 -4.09 8.37 -1.73
N PHE A 270 -4.44 7.31 -2.45
CA PHE A 270 -4.58 7.29 -3.90
C PHE A 270 -6.06 7.44 -4.26
N TYR A 271 -6.40 8.54 -4.95
CA TYR A 271 -7.77 8.90 -5.28
C TYR A 271 -8.04 8.58 -6.74
N VAL A 272 -8.91 7.59 -6.97
CA VAL A 272 -9.28 7.13 -8.30
C VAL A 272 -10.63 7.71 -8.70
N ARG A 273 -10.74 8.19 -9.94
CA ARG A 273 -12.02 8.51 -10.59
C ARG A 273 -12.02 7.97 -12.01
N ILE A 274 -13.18 7.55 -12.49
CA ILE A 274 -13.40 7.14 -13.88
C ILE A 274 -14.14 8.29 -14.59
N ALA A 275 -13.62 8.74 -15.73
CA ALA A 275 -14.23 9.82 -16.50
C ALA A 275 -15.56 9.37 -17.14
N GLY A 276 -16.54 10.27 -17.16
CA GLY A 276 -17.82 10.03 -17.83
C GLY A 276 -17.73 10.20 -19.35
N THR A 277 -18.58 9.52 -20.12
CA THR A 277 -18.62 9.61 -21.61
C THR A 277 -18.93 11.03 -22.13
N SER A 278 -19.53 11.90 -21.32
CA SER A 278 -19.83 13.30 -21.65
C SER A 278 -18.73 14.30 -21.29
N GLU A 279 -17.69 13.89 -20.54
CA GLU A 279 -16.56 14.75 -20.15
C GLU A 279 -15.53 14.93 -21.31
N PHE A 280 -15.84 14.39 -22.48
CA PHE A 280 -14.99 14.30 -23.68
C PHE A 280 -14.94 15.56 -24.57
N SER A 281 -15.52 16.70 -24.16
CA SER A 281 -15.47 17.91 -24.99
C SER A 281 -14.11 18.63 -24.86
N SER A 282 -13.58 19.02 -26.02
CA SER A 282 -12.21 19.47 -26.36
C SER A 282 -11.64 20.70 -25.64
N ARG A 283 -12.11 21.03 -24.43
CA ARG A 283 -11.60 22.14 -23.61
C ARG A 283 -11.39 21.80 -22.13
N MET A 284 -11.65 20.56 -21.69
CA MET A 284 -11.41 20.17 -20.31
C MET A 284 -9.99 19.63 -20.13
N LEU A 285 -9.05 20.54 -19.90
CA LEU A 285 -7.79 20.17 -19.30
C LEU A 285 -7.86 20.54 -17.81
N PHE A 286 -7.89 19.49 -16.99
CA PHE A 286 -7.71 19.52 -15.53
C PHE A 286 -8.84 20.13 -14.71
N ARG A 287 -10.03 20.28 -15.27
CA ARG A 287 -11.25 20.42 -14.47
C ARG A 287 -12.23 19.38 -14.96
N THR A 288 -12.57 18.41 -14.12
CA THR A 288 -13.85 17.70 -14.27
C THR A 288 -14.99 18.74 -14.23
N ALA A 289 -16.21 18.39 -14.63
CA ALA A 289 -17.35 19.34 -14.64
C ALA A 289 -17.59 20.04 -13.28
N ASP A 290 -16.99 19.53 -12.20
CA ASP A 290 -16.97 20.05 -10.82
C ASP A 290 -15.72 20.90 -10.45
N GLY A 291 -14.79 21.19 -11.37
CA GLY A 291 -13.68 22.12 -11.17
C GLY A 291 -12.39 21.58 -10.53
N LYS A 292 -12.21 20.25 -10.39
CA LYS A 292 -11.04 19.64 -9.71
C LYS A 292 -9.84 19.36 -10.64
N ASN A 293 -8.63 19.73 -10.17
CA ASN A 293 -7.34 19.38 -10.77
C ASN A 293 -6.94 17.93 -10.44
N TRP A 294 -6.48 17.18 -11.45
CA TRP A 294 -5.98 15.80 -11.33
C TRP A 294 -4.45 15.78 -11.45
N ASP A 295 -3.79 14.93 -10.65
CA ASP A 295 -2.33 14.76 -10.74
C ASP A 295 -1.97 13.91 -11.96
N MET A 296 -2.83 12.93 -12.30
CA MET A 296 -2.60 12.00 -13.40
C MET A 296 -3.83 11.75 -14.26
N LEU A 297 -3.60 11.52 -15.55
CA LEU A 297 -4.58 10.95 -16.48
C LEU A 297 -4.09 9.58 -16.95
N VAL A 298 -4.99 8.60 -17.00
CA VAL A 298 -4.68 7.23 -17.43
C VAL A 298 -5.68 6.82 -18.50
N ALA A 299 -5.21 6.50 -19.71
CA ALA A 299 -6.09 6.19 -20.83
C ALA A 299 -5.66 4.94 -21.62
N PRO A 300 -6.60 4.14 -22.15
CA PRO A 300 -6.26 3.11 -23.12
C PRO A 300 -5.79 3.77 -24.42
N GLY A 301 -4.89 3.15 -25.16
CA GLY A 301 -4.37 3.74 -26.39
C GLY A 301 -5.40 3.90 -27.49
N SER A 302 -6.46 3.10 -27.48
CA SER A 302 -7.62 3.29 -28.36
C SER A 302 -8.35 4.62 -28.11
N ALA A 303 -8.25 5.21 -26.92
CA ALA A 303 -8.86 6.50 -26.59
C ALA A 303 -8.04 7.70 -27.10
N LEU A 304 -6.81 7.48 -27.58
CA LEU A 304 -5.96 8.53 -28.14
C LEU A 304 -6.11 8.62 -29.66
N THR A 305 -7.25 9.14 -30.11
CA THR A 305 -7.45 9.54 -31.51
C THR A 305 -7.02 11.00 -31.74
N GLY A 306 -6.74 11.40 -32.99
CA GLY A 306 -6.06 12.66 -33.33
C GLY A 306 -6.67 13.97 -32.79
N GLN A 307 -7.95 14.00 -32.42
CA GLN A 307 -8.55 15.17 -31.75
C GLN A 307 -8.20 15.27 -30.25
N ASN A 308 -8.10 14.14 -29.55
CA ASN A 308 -7.75 14.08 -28.13
C ASN A 308 -6.25 14.36 -27.91
N VAL A 309 -5.41 13.88 -28.83
CA VAL A 309 -3.95 14.10 -28.82
C VAL A 309 -3.61 15.58 -29.05
N LYS A 310 -4.37 16.30 -29.88
CA LYS A 310 -4.13 17.73 -30.16
C LYS A 310 -4.31 18.61 -28.92
N GLY A 311 -5.35 18.38 -28.11
CA GLY A 311 -5.54 19.10 -26.85
C GLY A 311 -4.43 18.82 -25.82
N LEU A 312 -3.94 17.58 -25.76
CA LEU A 312 -2.80 17.20 -24.91
C LEU A 312 -1.48 17.81 -25.38
N ALA A 313 -1.25 17.90 -26.70
CA ALA A 313 -0.06 18.49 -27.31
C ALA A 313 0.01 20.02 -27.10
N ASP A 314 -1.13 20.71 -27.14
CA ASP A 314 -1.22 22.16 -26.86
C ASP A 314 -0.78 22.51 -25.41
N ASN A 315 -0.67 21.51 -24.53
CA ASN A 315 -0.30 21.66 -23.11
C ASN A 315 0.96 20.87 -22.73
N ALA A 316 1.80 20.51 -23.70
CA ALA A 316 3.00 19.68 -23.51
C ALA A 316 4.02 20.24 -22.50
N SER A 317 3.98 21.53 -22.20
CA SER A 317 4.82 22.17 -21.18
C SER A 317 4.40 21.87 -19.73
N LEU A 318 3.21 21.29 -19.51
CA LEU A 318 2.63 21.07 -18.18
C LEU A 318 2.75 19.62 -17.69
N PHE A 319 3.19 18.68 -18.53
CA PHE A 319 3.14 17.24 -18.23
C PHE A 319 4.47 16.53 -18.45
N GLN A 320 4.76 15.58 -17.57
CA GLN A 320 5.63 14.44 -17.85
C GLN A 320 4.77 13.28 -18.33
N TYR A 321 5.18 12.61 -19.40
CA TYR A 321 4.42 11.54 -20.04
C TYR A 321 5.13 10.21 -19.81
N LEU A 322 4.39 9.15 -19.47
CA LEU A 322 4.85 7.77 -19.55
C LEU A 322 4.02 7.07 -20.64
N VAL A 323 4.71 6.64 -21.69
CA VAL A 323 4.13 6.03 -22.89
C VAL A 323 4.47 4.55 -22.94
N ILE A 324 3.45 3.70 -23.00
CA ILE A 324 3.59 2.28 -23.29
C ILE A 324 3.12 2.04 -24.73
N PRO A 325 4.04 1.78 -25.69
CA PRO A 325 3.69 1.60 -27.10
C PRO A 325 3.07 0.22 -27.39
N ASP A 326 2.37 0.10 -28.52
CA ASP A 326 1.91 -1.18 -29.08
C ASP A 326 3.07 -2.01 -29.64
N ALA A 327 2.83 -3.31 -29.81
CA ALA A 327 3.71 -4.16 -30.61
C ALA A 327 3.70 -3.82 -32.12
N ASN A 328 2.73 -3.04 -32.64
CA ASN A 328 2.49 -2.89 -34.09
C ASN A 328 1.89 -1.55 -34.60
N SER A 329 1.94 -0.41 -33.88
CA SER A 329 1.33 0.85 -34.40
C SER A 329 2.32 1.82 -35.07
N GLU A 330 1.90 2.39 -36.21
CA GLU A 330 2.64 3.40 -36.98
C GLU A 330 2.68 4.75 -36.25
N MET A 331 3.87 5.13 -35.75
CA MET A 331 4.12 6.28 -34.87
C MET A 331 4.20 7.67 -35.55
N SER A 332 3.53 7.93 -36.68
CA SER A 332 3.79 9.16 -37.45
C SER A 332 3.26 10.47 -36.81
N GLY A 333 2.27 10.40 -35.89
CA GLY A 333 1.66 11.58 -35.26
C GLY A 333 2.07 11.88 -33.81
N ILE A 334 2.78 10.96 -33.14
CA ILE A 334 3.07 11.01 -31.68
C ILE A 334 4.57 11.29 -31.41
N GLN A 335 5.42 11.18 -32.44
CA GLN A 335 6.88 11.33 -32.33
C GLN A 335 7.37 12.66 -31.71
N SER A 336 6.56 13.72 -31.71
CA SER A 336 6.92 15.02 -31.13
C SER A 336 6.75 15.13 -29.60
N LEU A 337 6.18 14.11 -28.93
CA LEU A 337 5.84 14.16 -27.50
C LEU A 337 6.76 13.30 -26.60
N PHE A 338 7.78 12.65 -27.16
CA PHE A 338 8.65 11.76 -26.40
C PHE A 338 9.79 12.50 -25.70
N THR A 339 9.75 12.58 -24.36
CA THR A 339 10.97 12.85 -23.59
C THR A 339 10.93 12.06 -22.28
N TYR A 340 11.96 11.23 -22.09
CA TYR A 340 12.22 10.26 -21.00
C TYR A 340 11.43 8.95 -21.05
N GLY A 341 12.18 7.87 -21.33
CA GLY A 341 11.64 6.55 -21.64
C GLY A 341 11.43 5.64 -20.45
N PHE A 342 10.39 4.81 -20.55
CA PHE A 342 10.32 3.42 -20.10
C PHE A 342 9.20 2.75 -20.90
N THR A 343 9.52 1.79 -21.77
CA THR A 343 8.57 1.02 -22.58
C THR A 343 8.41 -0.38 -21.99
N GLN A 344 7.26 -0.69 -21.39
CA GLN A 344 6.86 -2.08 -21.10
C GLN A 344 5.52 -2.34 -21.76
N THR A 345 5.55 -3.02 -22.90
CA THR A 345 4.38 -3.45 -23.67
C THR A 345 3.47 -4.32 -22.79
N VAL A 346 2.25 -3.84 -22.54
CA VAL A 346 1.16 -4.70 -22.04
C VAL A 346 0.73 -5.56 -23.22
N ALA A 347 0.84 -6.88 -23.07
CA ALA A 347 0.13 -7.80 -23.97
C ALA A 347 -1.37 -7.55 -23.80
N GLY A 348 -1.95 -6.71 -24.68
CA GLY A 348 -3.39 -6.60 -24.88
C GLY A 348 -3.97 -5.19 -24.92
N GLN A 349 -3.45 -4.20 -24.17
CA GLN A 349 -3.93 -2.82 -24.26
C GLN A 349 -2.83 -1.78 -23.92
N PRO A 350 -2.45 -0.89 -24.85
CA PRO A 350 -1.56 0.23 -24.55
C PRO A 350 -2.22 1.13 -23.50
N VAL A 351 -1.48 1.52 -22.45
CA VAL A 351 -1.97 2.49 -21.44
C VAL A 351 -1.03 3.69 -21.42
N PHE A 352 -1.61 4.88 -21.54
CA PHE A 352 -0.89 6.14 -21.51
C PHE A 352 -1.10 6.82 -20.18
N ILE A 353 -0.02 7.28 -19.56
CA ILE A 353 -0.04 7.99 -18.30
C ILE A 353 0.51 9.40 -18.48
N PHE A 354 -0.28 10.39 -18.09
CA PHE A 354 0.07 11.80 -18.14
C PHE A 354 0.18 12.30 -16.71
N ASN A 355 1.34 12.80 -16.29
CA ASN A 355 1.58 13.30 -14.94
C ASN A 355 1.81 14.80 -14.96
N ASN A 356 1.03 15.57 -14.22
CA ASN A 356 1.22 17.01 -14.11
C ASN A 356 2.54 17.28 -13.37
N ALA A 357 3.51 17.90 -14.04
CA ALA A 357 4.74 18.31 -13.39
C ALA A 357 4.42 19.53 -12.51
N ARG A 358 3.96 19.31 -11.29
CA ARG A 358 4.01 20.37 -10.28
C ARG A 358 5.48 20.67 -10.05
N SER A 359 5.96 21.80 -10.56
CA SER A 359 7.27 22.33 -10.19
C SER A 359 7.25 22.54 -8.68
N GLU A 360 7.91 21.67 -7.93
CA GLU A 360 8.26 21.96 -6.55
C GLU A 360 9.25 23.13 -6.58
N HIS A 361 8.82 24.29 -6.08
CA HIS A 361 9.69 25.39 -5.69
C HIS A 361 9.96 25.30 -4.19
#